data_AF-A0A965QU57-F1
#
_entry.id   AF-A0A965QU57-F1
#
_cell.length_a   1.000
_cell.length_b   1.000
_cell.length_c   1.000
_cell.angle_alpha   90.00
_cell.angle_beta   90.00
_cell.angle_gamma   90.00
#
_symmetry.space_group_name_H-M   'P 1'
#
loop_
_entity.id
_entity.type
_entity.pdbx_description
1 polymer ?
#
loop_
_entity_poly.entity_id
_entity_poly.type
_entity_poly.pdbx_seq_one_letter_code
_entity_poly.pdbx_strand_id
1 'polypeptide(L)'
;MLDYRAAVPRLEIAAGDRMLVHGAWEWGVSCDGAALEAEGAWRVNGWETGRRGTFLEIAAPLGGGLQIERQLVVLPEDRIVLLADAVVPATADAEVGEIRHRAAVPLAAALDAEAGAENREIVVYDTAMRFMALPLALPEWRTAGAGGFEVAGQTIVLTQTGRGALYAPVWLDCDAARVGTPLTWRQLTVADTRRNIEPRQAAGFRIQAGLRQWLLYRSLAAARNRTLLGCNVSSGFLLGRIKRCGEVARTLEID
;
A
#
# COMPACT_ATOMS: atom_id res chain seq x y z
N MET A 1 3.60 12.29 -10.42
CA MET A 1 5.05 12.54 -10.36
C MET A 1 5.55 12.15 -8.98
N LEU A 2 6.73 11.55 -8.87
CA LEU A 2 7.41 11.30 -7.60
C LEU A 2 8.80 11.93 -7.67
N ASP A 3 9.10 12.84 -6.75
CA ASP A 3 10.45 13.40 -6.55
C ASP A 3 11.02 12.87 -5.24
N TYR A 4 12.08 12.07 -5.33
CA TYR A 4 12.70 11.37 -4.21
C TYR A 4 14.11 11.86 -3.90
N ARG A 5 14.52 13.03 -4.42
CA ARG A 5 15.88 13.56 -4.20
C ARG A 5 16.12 14.04 -2.77
N ALA A 6 15.06 14.39 -2.04
CA ALA A 6 15.11 14.78 -0.64
C ALA A 6 14.84 13.58 0.29
N ALA A 7 15.17 13.73 1.57
CA ALA A 7 14.91 12.70 2.59
C ALA A 7 13.42 12.34 2.72
N VAL A 8 12.54 13.32 2.49
CA VAL A 8 11.09 13.13 2.39
C VAL A 8 10.67 13.28 0.92
N PRO A 9 10.28 12.18 0.24
CA PRO A 9 9.81 12.25 -1.13
C PRO A 9 8.57 13.13 -1.28
N ARG A 10 8.46 13.84 -2.41
CA ARG A 10 7.28 14.61 -2.80
C ARG A 10 6.48 13.86 -3.85
N LEU A 11 5.17 13.85 -3.66
CA LEU A 11 4.23 13.10 -4.48
C LEU A 11 3.20 14.03 -5.11
N GLU A 12 2.94 13.80 -6.39
CA GLU A 12 1.85 14.41 -7.14
C GLU A 12 1.03 13.35 -7.87
N ILE A 13 -0.28 13.35 -7.67
CA ILE A 13 -1.22 12.49 -8.39
C ILE A 13 -2.34 13.37 -8.91
N ALA A 14 -2.54 13.35 -10.23
CA ALA A 14 -3.65 14.00 -10.89
C ALA A 14 -4.54 12.97 -11.59
N ALA A 15 -5.85 13.24 -11.61
CA ALA A 15 -6.83 12.50 -12.39
C ALA A 15 -7.51 13.47 -13.36
N GLY A 16 -7.15 13.38 -14.65
CA GLY A 16 -7.53 14.38 -15.63
C GLY A 16 -6.82 15.71 -15.37
N ASP A 17 -7.59 16.79 -15.25
CA ASP A 17 -7.12 18.15 -14.96
C ASP A 17 -7.08 18.48 -13.45
N ARG A 18 -7.47 17.53 -12.59
CA ARG A 18 -7.56 17.74 -11.15
C ARG A 18 -6.37 17.13 -10.41
N MET A 19 -5.74 17.93 -9.57
CA MET A 19 -4.76 17.46 -8.59
C MET A 19 -5.47 16.79 -7.41
N LEU A 20 -5.07 15.55 -7.08
CA LEU A 20 -5.61 14.77 -5.97
C LEU A 20 -4.68 14.75 -4.76
N VAL A 21 -3.40 14.53 -5.03
CA VAL A 21 -2.34 14.46 -4.02
C VAL A 21 -1.24 15.41 -4.46
N HIS A 22 -0.76 16.28 -3.57
CA HIS A 22 0.32 17.21 -3.87
C HIS A 22 1.03 17.64 -2.58
N GLY A 23 2.28 17.21 -2.42
CA GLY A 23 3.11 17.64 -1.29
C GLY A 23 4.16 16.61 -0.87
N ALA A 24 4.66 16.76 0.35
CA ALA A 24 5.56 15.80 0.97
C ALA A 24 4.77 14.54 1.38
N TRP A 25 5.18 13.38 0.86
CA TRP A 25 4.68 12.09 1.35
C TRP A 25 5.48 11.74 2.59
N GLU A 26 5.04 12.20 3.75
CA GLU A 26 5.79 12.01 4.99
C GLU A 26 5.80 10.55 5.41
N TRP A 27 6.83 10.17 6.16
CA TRP A 27 6.95 8.88 6.82
C TRP A 27 7.62 9.03 8.17
N GLY A 28 7.41 8.04 9.02
CA GLY A 28 8.16 7.83 10.25
C GLY A 28 8.20 6.34 10.55
N VAL A 29 9.36 5.85 11.00
CA VAL A 29 9.55 4.46 11.42
C VAL A 29 10.22 4.46 12.78
N SER A 30 9.79 3.57 13.66
CA SER A 30 10.52 3.24 14.88
C SER A 30 10.66 1.73 15.03
N CYS A 31 11.79 1.25 15.53
CA CYS A 31 12.01 -0.14 15.90
C CYS A 31 12.27 -0.24 17.42
N ASP A 32 11.52 -1.11 18.11
CA ASP A 32 11.59 -1.29 19.57
C ASP A 32 11.53 0.03 20.36
N GLY A 33 10.75 0.98 19.85
CA GLY A 33 10.56 2.31 20.43
C GLY A 33 11.62 3.36 20.04
N ALA A 34 12.71 2.98 19.38
CA ALA A 34 13.70 3.93 18.85
C ALA A 34 13.29 4.43 17.46
N ALA A 35 13.18 5.75 17.29
CA ALA A 35 12.91 6.36 15.98
C ALA A 35 14.10 6.12 15.03
N LEU A 36 13.79 5.83 13.77
CA LEU A 36 14.76 5.59 12.71
C LEU A 36 14.68 6.70 11.67
N GLU A 37 15.84 7.13 11.21
CA GLU A 37 16.03 8.05 10.09
C GLU A 37 16.64 7.31 8.90
N ALA A 38 16.53 7.89 7.71
CA ALA A 38 17.22 7.35 6.53
C ALA A 38 18.74 7.57 6.66
N GLU A 39 19.51 6.50 6.51
CA GLU A 39 20.98 6.55 6.54
C GLU A 39 21.60 6.84 5.16
N GLY A 40 20.77 6.99 4.14
CA GLY A 40 21.20 7.24 2.77
C GLY A 40 20.11 7.80 1.89
N ALA A 41 20.49 8.18 0.66
CA ALA A 41 19.57 8.68 -0.33
C ALA A 41 18.61 7.59 -0.82
N TRP A 42 17.39 8.01 -1.18
CA TRP A 42 16.45 7.17 -1.91
C TRP A 42 17.03 6.76 -3.27
N ARG A 43 16.84 5.50 -3.65
CA ARG A 43 17.24 4.95 -4.94
C ARG A 43 16.07 4.20 -5.56
N VAL A 44 16.02 4.15 -6.89
CA VAL A 44 15.06 3.29 -7.60
C VAL A 44 15.52 1.84 -7.45
N ASN A 45 14.66 1.00 -6.89
CA ASN A 45 14.86 -0.44 -6.79
C ASN A 45 14.16 -1.18 -7.94
N GLY A 46 13.01 -0.68 -8.38
CA GLY A 46 12.25 -1.28 -9.47
C GLY A 46 11.44 -0.25 -10.23
N TRP A 47 11.37 -0.40 -11.55
CA TRP A 47 10.50 0.39 -12.41
C TRP A 47 10.01 -0.51 -13.52
N GLU A 48 8.70 -0.72 -13.59
CA GLU A 48 8.06 -1.35 -14.72
C GLU A 48 6.93 -0.49 -15.26
N THR A 49 6.85 -0.34 -16.58
CA THR A 49 5.77 0.42 -17.22
C THR A 49 5.25 -0.35 -18.42
N GLY A 50 3.94 -0.52 -18.48
CA GLY A 50 3.28 -1.26 -19.54
C GLY A 50 1.92 -0.67 -19.87
N ARG A 51 1.25 -1.26 -20.87
CA ARG A 51 -0.08 -0.80 -21.31
C ARG A 51 -1.13 -0.84 -20.20
N ARG A 52 -1.01 -1.79 -19.27
CA ARG A 52 -2.01 -2.04 -18.23
C ARG A 52 -1.73 -1.32 -16.91
N GLY A 53 -0.54 -0.76 -16.74
CA GLY A 53 -0.17 -0.06 -15.52
C GLY A 53 1.32 0.24 -15.42
N THR A 54 1.65 1.01 -14.39
CA THR A 54 3.02 1.40 -14.05
C THR A 54 3.29 1.03 -12.60
N PHE A 55 4.48 0.53 -12.35
CA PHE A 55 5.03 0.21 -11.04
C PHE A 55 6.34 0.98 -10.87
N LEU A 56 6.50 1.64 -9.73
CA LEU A 56 7.74 2.25 -9.30
C LEU A 56 7.99 1.86 -7.85
N GLU A 57 9.21 1.43 -7.55
CA GLU A 57 9.69 1.23 -6.20
C GLU A 57 10.98 2.01 -5.98
N ILE A 58 11.00 2.79 -4.91
CA ILE A 58 12.20 3.43 -4.39
C ILE A 58 12.49 2.89 -3.00
N ALA A 59 13.76 2.88 -2.58
CA ALA A 59 14.14 2.48 -1.23
C ALA A 59 15.22 3.37 -0.63
N ALA A 60 15.23 3.45 0.69
CA ALA A 60 16.29 4.07 1.46
C ALA A 60 16.70 3.15 2.62
N PRO A 61 18.01 3.03 2.92
CA PRO A 61 18.47 2.29 4.09
C PRO A 61 18.06 3.00 5.38
N LEU A 62 17.71 2.22 6.39
CA LEU A 62 17.44 2.67 7.75
C LEU A 62 18.46 2.06 8.71
N GLY A 63 18.65 2.68 9.87
CA GLY A 63 19.45 2.09 10.94
C GLY A 63 18.90 0.75 11.43
N GLY A 64 19.77 -0.04 12.07
CA GLY A 64 19.39 -1.36 12.60
C GLY A 64 19.27 -2.46 11.55
N GLY A 65 19.90 -2.30 10.38
CA GLY A 65 19.87 -3.30 9.31
C GLY A 65 18.50 -3.38 8.63
N LEU A 66 17.74 -2.29 8.64
CA LEU A 66 16.44 -2.17 7.99
C LEU A 66 16.55 -1.35 6.71
N GLN A 67 15.50 -1.43 5.89
CA GLN A 67 15.26 -0.51 4.79
C GLN A 67 13.78 -0.17 4.72
N ILE A 68 13.48 1.03 4.24
CA ILE A 68 12.13 1.41 3.83
C ILE A 68 12.05 1.39 2.31
N GLU A 69 11.03 0.74 1.80
CA GLU A 69 10.70 0.66 0.38
C GLU A 69 9.37 1.38 0.17
N ARG A 70 9.25 2.18 -0.88
CA ARG A 70 8.02 2.87 -1.27
C ARG A 70 7.59 2.46 -2.64
N GLN A 71 6.39 1.94 -2.75
CA GLN A 71 5.77 1.52 -3.98
C GLN A 71 4.71 2.52 -4.42
N LEU A 72 4.76 2.90 -5.69
CA LEU A 72 3.70 3.62 -6.38
C LEU A 72 3.27 2.79 -7.58
N VAL A 73 1.99 2.41 -7.59
CA VAL A 73 1.41 1.64 -8.70
C VAL A 73 0.20 2.36 -9.23
N VAL A 74 0.11 2.51 -10.55
CA VAL A 74 -1.02 3.15 -11.23
C VAL A 74 -1.63 2.16 -12.20
N LEU A 75 -2.93 1.93 -12.08
CA LEU A 75 -3.74 1.14 -13.01
C LEU A 75 -4.76 2.06 -13.71
N PRO A 76 -4.43 2.63 -14.88
CA PRO A 76 -5.27 3.63 -15.53
C PRO A 76 -6.66 3.11 -15.91
N GLU A 77 -6.76 1.90 -16.44
CA GLU A 77 -8.04 1.28 -16.85
C GLU A 77 -8.98 1.08 -15.66
N ASP A 78 -8.43 0.72 -14.51
CA ASP A 78 -9.20 0.54 -13.28
C ASP A 78 -9.40 1.86 -12.52
N ARG A 79 -8.67 2.94 -12.85
CA ARG A 79 -8.60 4.19 -12.07
C ARG A 79 -8.16 3.97 -10.63
N ILE A 80 -7.14 3.13 -10.45
CA ILE A 80 -6.59 2.81 -9.13
C ILE A 80 -5.17 3.34 -9.02
N VAL A 81 -4.85 3.87 -7.85
CA VAL A 81 -3.47 4.12 -7.42
C VAL A 81 -3.22 3.37 -6.12
N LEU A 82 -2.11 2.63 -6.05
CA LEU A 82 -1.63 2.02 -4.81
C LEU A 82 -0.38 2.77 -4.38
N LEU A 83 -0.40 3.26 -3.14
CA LEU A 83 0.74 3.82 -2.45
C LEU A 83 1.08 2.88 -1.29
N ALA A 84 2.31 2.43 -1.17
CA ALA A 84 2.64 1.53 -0.07
C ALA A 84 4.04 1.79 0.44
N ASP A 85 4.20 1.71 1.75
CA ASP A 85 5.50 1.60 2.40
C ASP A 85 5.70 0.15 2.85
N ALA A 86 6.90 -0.39 2.64
CA ALA A 86 7.35 -1.61 3.28
C ALA A 86 8.56 -1.29 4.16
N VAL A 87 8.61 -1.86 5.37
CA VAL A 87 9.80 -1.82 6.22
C VAL A 87 10.29 -3.25 6.33
N VAL A 88 11.47 -3.53 5.77
CA VAL A 88 11.99 -4.89 5.64
C VAL A 88 13.44 -4.97 6.10
N PRO A 89 13.91 -6.13 6.56
CA PRO A 89 15.33 -6.38 6.76
C PRO A 89 16.15 -6.12 5.50
N ALA A 90 17.30 -5.46 5.64
CA ALA A 90 18.26 -5.29 4.55
C ALA A 90 18.98 -6.62 4.24
N THR A 91 19.02 -7.55 5.20
CA THR A 91 19.55 -8.91 5.04
C THR A 91 18.60 -9.93 5.65
N ALA A 92 18.58 -11.15 5.12
CA ALA A 92 17.60 -12.18 5.51
C ALA A 92 17.72 -12.63 6.99
N ASP A 93 18.90 -12.46 7.59
CA ASP A 93 19.21 -12.97 8.94
C ASP A 93 19.09 -11.89 10.04
N ALA A 94 18.69 -10.67 9.70
CA ALA A 94 18.54 -9.63 10.72
C ALA A 94 17.32 -9.91 11.61
N GLU A 95 17.57 -10.08 12.91
CA GLU A 95 16.51 -10.10 13.91
C GLU A 95 16.01 -8.69 14.15
N VAL A 96 14.78 -8.43 13.70
CA VAL A 96 14.12 -7.14 13.84
C VAL A 96 12.94 -7.27 14.79
N GLY A 97 12.87 -6.38 15.77
CA GLY A 97 11.82 -6.33 16.78
C GLY A 97 10.51 -5.72 16.29
N GLU A 98 9.83 -5.00 17.19
CA GLU A 98 8.56 -4.34 16.90
C GLU A 98 8.79 -3.10 16.03
N ILE A 99 8.17 -3.07 14.86
CA ILE A 99 8.17 -1.92 13.96
C ILE A 99 6.88 -1.14 14.18
N ARG A 100 6.99 0.17 14.37
CA ARG A 100 5.87 1.11 14.20
C ARG A 100 6.15 1.99 12.98
N HIS A 101 5.15 2.14 12.15
CA HIS A 101 5.20 2.92 10.92
C HIS A 101 4.09 3.96 10.92
N ARG A 102 4.41 5.14 10.40
CA ARG A 102 3.47 6.21 10.06
C ARG A 102 3.75 6.65 8.64
N ALA A 103 2.71 6.82 7.83
CA ALA A 103 2.77 7.53 6.56
C ALA A 103 1.71 8.63 6.52
N ALA A 104 2.02 9.76 5.89
CA ALA A 104 1.05 10.82 5.65
C ALA A 104 1.01 11.19 4.16
N VAL A 105 -0.14 10.99 3.51
CA VAL A 105 -0.37 11.33 2.10
C VAL A 105 -1.03 12.71 2.03
N PRO A 106 -0.39 13.70 1.39
CA PRO A 106 -0.90 15.07 1.35
C PRO A 106 -1.97 15.24 0.28
N LEU A 107 -3.18 15.61 0.68
CA LEU A 107 -4.26 15.95 -0.23
C LEU A 107 -4.02 17.32 -0.88
N ALA A 108 -4.49 17.49 -2.11
CA ALA A 108 -4.52 18.79 -2.73
C ALA A 108 -5.39 19.76 -1.90
N ALA A 109 -4.98 21.03 -1.78
CA ALA A 109 -5.60 22.01 -0.89
C ALA A 109 -7.09 22.28 -1.15
N ALA A 110 -7.58 21.98 -2.37
CA ALA A 110 -8.98 22.16 -2.76
C ALA A 110 -9.88 20.97 -2.36
N LEU A 111 -9.32 19.94 -1.71
CA LEU A 111 -10.04 18.74 -1.31
C LEU A 111 -10.30 18.70 0.20
N ASP A 112 -11.49 18.22 0.52
CA ASP A 112 -11.89 17.79 1.84
C ASP A 112 -11.88 16.26 1.91
N ALA A 113 -11.75 15.73 3.12
CA ALA A 113 -11.76 14.31 3.37
C ALA A 113 -12.53 13.97 4.63
N GLU A 114 -13.25 12.85 4.59
CA GLU A 114 -14.06 12.37 5.69
C GLU A 114 -13.78 10.89 5.92
N ALA A 115 -13.44 10.55 7.16
CA ALA A 115 -13.26 9.16 7.59
C ALA A 115 -14.62 8.54 7.93
N GLY A 116 -14.81 7.28 7.56
CA GLY A 116 -15.99 6.52 7.95
C GLY A 116 -16.11 6.39 9.48
N ALA A 117 -17.34 6.44 9.98
CA ALA A 117 -17.62 6.33 11.41
C ALA A 117 -17.36 4.91 11.95
N GLU A 118 -17.73 3.88 11.19
CA GLU A 118 -17.56 2.46 11.59
C GLU A 118 -16.43 1.77 10.83
N ASN A 119 -16.23 2.16 9.57
CA ASN A 119 -15.26 1.55 8.66
C ASN A 119 -14.02 2.44 8.50
N ARG A 120 -12.87 1.84 8.16
CA ARG A 120 -11.61 2.55 7.91
C ARG A 120 -11.48 3.09 6.48
N GLU A 121 -12.59 3.30 5.76
CA GLU A 121 -12.53 4.01 4.48
C GLU A 121 -12.45 5.53 4.73
N ILE A 122 -11.74 6.23 3.85
CA ILE A 122 -11.77 7.70 3.80
C ILE A 122 -12.28 8.10 2.42
N VAL A 123 -13.34 8.89 2.38
CA VAL A 123 -13.84 9.50 1.14
C VAL A 123 -13.24 10.88 0.97
N VAL A 124 -12.85 11.24 -0.24
CA VAL A 124 -12.24 12.51 -0.58
C VAL A 124 -13.03 13.19 -1.68
N TYR A 125 -13.36 14.46 -1.47
CA TYR A 125 -14.27 15.22 -2.31
C TYR A 125 -13.90 16.70 -2.41
N ASP A 126 -14.49 17.38 -3.38
CA ASP A 126 -14.62 18.85 -3.42
C ASP A 126 -16.12 19.17 -3.58
N THR A 127 -16.53 19.86 -4.65
CA THR A 127 -17.92 19.94 -5.08
C THR A 127 -18.52 18.59 -5.54
N ALA A 128 -17.70 17.57 -5.76
CA ALA A 128 -18.13 16.20 -6.03
C ALA A 128 -17.15 15.16 -5.47
N MET A 129 -17.60 13.91 -5.36
CA MET A 129 -16.75 12.78 -4.96
C MET A 129 -15.59 12.60 -5.93
N ARG A 130 -14.37 12.37 -5.41
CA ARG A 130 -13.15 12.24 -6.19
C ARG A 130 -12.53 10.86 -6.10
N PHE A 131 -12.27 10.41 -4.88
CA PHE A 131 -11.75 9.08 -4.65
C PHE A 131 -12.06 8.59 -3.25
N MET A 132 -11.81 7.31 -3.03
CA MET A 132 -11.86 6.68 -1.72
C MET A 132 -10.51 6.02 -1.42
N ALA A 133 -10.04 6.12 -0.18
CA ALA A 133 -8.79 5.56 0.27
C ALA A 133 -9.03 4.42 1.28
N LEU A 134 -8.30 3.32 1.15
CA LEU A 134 -8.42 2.12 1.99
C LEU A 134 -7.05 1.67 2.54
N PRO A 135 -6.92 1.39 3.84
CA PRO A 135 -5.70 0.85 4.44
C PRO A 135 -5.73 -0.68 4.40
N LEU A 136 -5.18 -1.30 3.36
CA LEU A 136 -5.48 -2.72 3.08
C LEU A 136 -4.97 -3.69 4.16
N ALA A 137 -3.91 -3.31 4.89
CA ALA A 137 -3.34 -4.08 5.99
C ALA A 137 -4.02 -3.84 7.34
N LEU A 138 -4.93 -2.89 7.44
CA LEU A 138 -5.81 -2.74 8.59
C LEU A 138 -7.17 -3.43 8.32
N PRO A 139 -7.82 -4.01 9.35
CA PRO A 139 -9.18 -4.50 9.22
C PRO A 139 -10.17 -3.43 8.74
N GLU A 140 -11.23 -3.87 8.07
CA GLU A 140 -12.29 -2.99 7.56
C GLU A 140 -12.96 -2.17 8.68
N TRP A 141 -13.30 -2.84 9.78
CA TRP A 141 -13.97 -2.23 10.93
C TRP A 141 -12.96 -1.57 11.86
N ARG A 142 -13.24 -0.33 12.27
CA ARG A 142 -12.38 0.47 13.16
C ARG A 142 -12.18 -0.18 14.53
N THR A 143 -13.14 -0.96 14.99
CA THR A 143 -13.12 -1.67 16.28
C THR A 143 -12.17 -2.87 16.31
N ALA A 144 -11.62 -3.29 15.17
CA ALA A 144 -10.76 -4.46 15.05
C ALA A 144 -9.30 -4.10 14.73
N GLY A 145 -8.36 -4.79 15.36
CA GLY A 145 -6.93 -4.67 15.08
C GLY A 145 -6.26 -3.39 15.63
N ALA A 146 -4.93 -3.37 15.59
CA ALA A 146 -4.13 -2.21 15.97
C ALA A 146 -3.79 -1.36 14.73
N GLY A 147 -3.53 -0.06 14.94
CA GLY A 147 -3.25 0.90 13.88
C GLY A 147 -4.40 1.89 13.65
N GLY A 148 -4.19 2.85 12.77
CA GLY A 148 -5.09 3.96 12.54
C GLY A 148 -5.02 4.45 11.09
N PHE A 149 -6.17 4.89 10.58
CA PHE A 149 -6.27 5.48 9.25
C PHE A 149 -7.24 6.65 9.33
N GLU A 150 -6.68 7.85 9.40
CA GLU A 150 -7.40 9.05 9.82
C GLU A 150 -7.11 10.23 8.89
N VAL A 151 -8.01 11.20 8.90
CA VAL A 151 -7.80 12.51 8.28
C VAL A 151 -7.24 13.46 9.33
N ALA A 152 -6.08 14.08 9.03
CA ALA A 152 -5.46 15.09 9.87
C ALA A 152 -5.21 16.36 9.04
N GLY A 153 -6.16 17.30 9.08
CA GLY A 153 -6.18 18.43 8.17
C GLY A 153 -6.23 17.94 6.71
N GLN A 154 -5.26 18.36 5.90
CA GLN A 154 -5.17 18.04 4.48
C GLN A 154 -4.28 16.82 4.23
N THR A 155 -4.24 15.89 5.18
CA THR A 155 -3.43 14.68 5.08
C THR A 155 -4.23 13.45 5.47
N ILE A 156 -4.04 12.37 4.74
CA ILE A 156 -4.47 11.03 5.15
C ILE A 156 -3.30 10.37 5.87
N VAL A 157 -3.49 9.99 7.13
CA VAL A 157 -2.45 9.41 7.98
C VAL A 157 -2.73 7.94 8.22
N LEU A 158 -1.81 7.07 7.78
CA LEU A 158 -1.78 5.66 8.13
C LEU A 158 -0.78 5.44 9.26
N THR A 159 -1.19 4.69 10.28
CA THR A 159 -0.30 4.16 11.32
C THR A 159 -0.49 2.66 11.43
N GLN A 160 0.61 1.92 11.52
CA GLN A 160 0.58 0.46 11.59
C GLN A 160 1.74 -0.06 12.43
N THR A 161 1.54 -1.22 13.04
CA THR A 161 2.57 -1.94 13.78
C THR A 161 2.79 -3.31 13.16
N GLY A 162 4.03 -3.80 13.23
CA GLY A 162 4.39 -5.15 12.81
C GLY A 162 5.64 -5.62 13.54
N ARG A 163 6.14 -6.80 13.16
CA ARG A 163 7.34 -7.38 13.75
C ARG A 163 8.18 -8.03 12.67
N GLY A 164 9.48 -7.79 12.67
CA GLY A 164 10.39 -8.33 11.66
C GLY A 164 10.34 -7.55 10.35
N ALA A 165 9.15 -7.51 9.73
CA ALA A 165 8.86 -6.73 8.54
C ALA A 165 7.40 -6.25 8.55
N LEU A 166 7.11 -5.25 7.73
CA LEU A 166 5.80 -4.61 7.62
C LEU A 166 5.51 -4.24 6.16
N TYR A 167 4.25 -4.37 5.74
CA TYR A 167 3.75 -3.78 4.50
C TYR A 167 2.47 -2.98 4.79
N ALA A 168 2.48 -1.70 4.39
CA ALA A 168 1.46 -0.71 4.72
C ALA A 168 0.86 -0.07 3.44
N PRO A 169 0.07 -0.84 2.66
CA PRO A 169 -0.57 -0.36 1.43
C PRO A 169 -1.82 0.50 1.68
N VAL A 170 -1.84 1.67 1.05
CA VAL A 170 -2.99 2.55 0.87
C VAL A 170 -3.50 2.44 -0.57
N TRP A 171 -4.74 1.97 -0.71
CA TRP A 171 -5.43 1.85 -1.99
C TRP A 171 -6.28 3.09 -2.24
N LEU A 172 -6.03 3.80 -3.34
CA LEU A 172 -6.81 4.93 -3.80
C LEU A 172 -7.69 4.50 -4.98
N ASP A 173 -8.99 4.41 -4.75
CA ASP A 173 -9.98 4.20 -5.79
C ASP A 173 -10.45 5.54 -6.37
N CYS A 174 -9.87 5.91 -7.50
CA CYS A 174 -10.11 7.21 -8.17
C CYS A 174 -11.33 7.18 -9.12
N ASP A 175 -12.20 6.19 -8.99
CA ASP A 175 -13.49 6.16 -9.71
C ASP A 175 -14.62 6.56 -8.77
N ALA A 176 -15.01 7.84 -8.82
CA ALA A 176 -16.07 8.40 -7.99
C ALA A 176 -17.40 7.62 -8.05
N ALA A 177 -17.68 6.93 -9.16
CA ALA A 177 -18.89 6.12 -9.32
C ALA A 177 -18.91 4.86 -8.42
N ARG A 178 -17.78 4.48 -7.81
CA ARG A 178 -17.70 3.36 -6.85
C ARG A 178 -17.89 3.78 -5.41
N VAL A 179 -17.84 5.07 -5.10
CA VAL A 179 -18.13 5.59 -3.76
C VAL A 179 -19.60 5.27 -3.42
N GLY A 180 -19.83 4.68 -2.26
CA GLY A 180 -21.16 4.24 -1.81
C GLY A 180 -21.62 2.89 -2.39
N THR A 181 -20.85 2.24 -3.27
CA THR A 181 -21.12 0.86 -3.68
C THR A 181 -20.65 -0.13 -2.62
N PRO A 182 -21.19 -1.36 -2.55
CA PRO A 182 -20.73 -2.36 -1.58
C PRO A 182 -19.22 -2.58 -1.69
N LEU A 183 -18.52 -2.35 -0.58
CA LEU A 183 -17.07 -2.39 -0.50
C LEU A 183 -16.63 -3.38 0.57
N THR A 184 -15.56 -4.15 0.33
CA THR A 184 -14.85 -4.87 1.38
C THR A 184 -13.40 -5.11 0.99
N TRP A 185 -12.51 -5.14 1.98
CA TRP A 185 -11.16 -5.63 1.80
C TRP A 185 -10.76 -6.57 2.93
N ARG A 186 -9.87 -7.51 2.61
CA ARG A 186 -9.37 -8.50 3.57
C ARG A 186 -7.90 -8.77 3.30
N GLN A 187 -7.10 -8.76 4.36
CA GLN A 187 -5.82 -9.45 4.33
C GLN A 187 -6.07 -10.96 4.24
N LEU A 188 -5.35 -11.61 3.33
CA LEU A 188 -5.48 -13.02 3.03
C LEU A 188 -4.39 -13.81 3.73
N THR A 189 -4.71 -15.05 4.08
CA THR A 189 -3.70 -16.04 4.44
C THR A 189 -2.84 -16.34 3.21
N VAL A 190 -1.53 -16.23 3.37
CA VAL A 190 -0.54 -16.68 2.39
C VAL A 190 0.07 -17.97 2.90
N ALA A 191 0.30 -18.93 2.00
CA ALA A 191 0.93 -20.20 2.33
C ALA A 191 2.14 -20.50 1.45
N ASP A 192 3.12 -21.18 2.05
CA ASP A 192 4.32 -21.73 1.41
C ASP A 192 4.48 -23.18 1.89
N THR A 193 4.75 -24.12 0.97
CA THR A 193 5.03 -25.52 1.32
C THR A 193 3.96 -26.15 2.24
N ARG A 194 2.67 -25.88 1.95
CA ARG A 194 1.49 -26.34 2.71
C ARG A 194 1.40 -25.80 4.15
N ARG A 195 2.07 -24.69 4.46
CA ARG A 195 1.98 -24.01 5.76
C ARG A 195 1.63 -22.55 5.56
N ASN A 196 0.78 -22.02 6.44
CA ASN A 196 0.55 -20.59 6.50
C ASN A 196 1.86 -19.91 6.94
N ILE A 197 2.20 -18.81 6.27
CA ILE A 197 3.36 -18.00 6.62
C ILE A 197 2.92 -16.72 7.33
N GLU A 198 3.86 -16.11 8.03
CA GLU A 198 3.60 -14.89 8.77
C GLU A 198 3.57 -13.66 7.83
N PRO A 199 2.82 -12.60 8.18
CA PRO A 199 2.78 -11.37 7.39
C PRO A 199 4.15 -10.74 7.11
N ARG A 200 5.14 -10.95 7.99
CA ARG A 200 6.52 -10.48 7.79
C ARG A 200 7.26 -11.17 6.63
N GLN A 201 6.75 -12.30 6.14
CA GLN A 201 7.35 -13.04 5.03
C GLN A 201 6.67 -12.68 3.70
N ALA A 202 5.35 -12.49 3.74
CA ALA A 202 4.55 -12.02 2.61
C ALA A 202 3.20 -11.49 3.09
N ALA A 203 2.63 -10.58 2.32
CA ALA A 203 1.27 -10.10 2.54
C ALA A 203 0.43 -10.23 1.27
N GLY A 204 -0.83 -10.61 1.44
CA GLY A 204 -1.81 -10.73 0.35
C GLY A 204 -3.11 -10.04 0.74
N PHE A 205 -3.78 -9.42 -0.21
CA PHE A 205 -5.01 -8.68 0.02
C PHE A 205 -6.01 -8.94 -1.09
N ARG A 206 -7.29 -9.08 -0.72
CA ARG A 206 -8.42 -8.98 -1.64
C ARG A 206 -9.11 -7.64 -1.42
N ILE A 207 -9.38 -6.94 -2.52
CA ILE A 207 -10.16 -5.71 -2.52
C ILE A 207 -11.39 -5.95 -3.39
N GLN A 208 -12.57 -5.57 -2.94
CA GLN A 208 -13.82 -5.67 -3.70
C GLN A 208 -14.60 -4.37 -3.62
N ALA A 209 -14.97 -3.82 -4.78
CA ALA A 209 -15.88 -2.68 -4.93
C ALA A 209 -16.98 -3.04 -5.93
N GLY A 210 -18.21 -3.19 -5.46
CA GLY A 210 -19.33 -3.76 -6.20
C GLY A 210 -18.99 -5.16 -6.74
N LEU A 211 -19.09 -5.33 -8.06
CA LEU A 211 -18.75 -6.58 -8.77
C LEU A 211 -17.27 -6.68 -9.15
N ARG A 212 -16.47 -5.65 -8.86
CA ARG A 212 -15.06 -5.59 -9.22
C ARG A 212 -14.21 -6.09 -8.07
N GLN A 213 -13.24 -6.97 -8.36
CA GLN A 213 -12.35 -7.52 -7.36
C GLN A 213 -10.88 -7.52 -7.82
N TRP A 214 -9.98 -7.21 -6.90
CA TRP A 214 -8.54 -7.21 -7.12
C TRP A 214 -7.84 -8.11 -6.11
N LEU A 215 -6.71 -8.67 -6.54
CA LEU A 215 -5.76 -9.38 -5.70
C LEU A 215 -4.44 -8.61 -5.71
N LEU A 216 -3.94 -8.28 -4.52
CA LEU A 216 -2.61 -7.72 -4.30
C LEU A 216 -1.78 -8.74 -3.52
N TYR A 217 -0.53 -8.93 -3.91
CA TYR A 217 0.45 -9.74 -3.21
C TYR A 217 1.82 -9.06 -3.22
N ARG A 218 2.51 -9.15 -2.09
CA ARG A 218 3.88 -8.64 -1.88
C ARG A 218 4.68 -9.66 -1.08
N SER A 219 5.84 -10.03 -1.58
CA SER A 219 6.88 -10.71 -0.80
C SER A 219 7.64 -9.70 0.06
N LEU A 220 7.94 -10.06 1.31
CA LEU A 220 8.76 -9.26 2.24
C LEU A 220 10.05 -9.99 2.67
N ALA A 221 10.21 -11.22 2.18
CA ALA A 221 11.41 -12.02 2.30
C ALA A 221 11.81 -12.51 0.90
N ALA A 222 12.81 -13.38 0.80
CA ALA A 222 13.18 -14.01 -0.46
C ALA A 222 11.96 -14.57 -1.20
N ALA A 223 11.86 -14.27 -2.50
CA ALA A 223 10.79 -14.75 -3.35
C ALA A 223 10.80 -16.28 -3.41
N ARG A 224 9.62 -16.87 -3.25
CA ARG A 224 9.40 -18.32 -3.22
C ARG A 224 8.04 -18.63 -3.83
N ASN A 225 7.82 -19.88 -4.19
CA ASN A 225 6.52 -20.35 -4.63
C ASN A 225 5.52 -20.32 -3.47
N ARG A 226 4.57 -19.40 -3.53
CA ARG A 226 3.52 -19.19 -2.52
C ARG A 226 2.14 -19.28 -3.13
N THR A 227 1.13 -19.39 -2.29
CA THR A 227 -0.26 -19.39 -2.72
C THR A 227 -1.13 -18.52 -1.80
N LEU A 228 -2.12 -17.86 -2.39
CA LEU A 228 -3.16 -17.11 -1.70
C LEU A 228 -4.44 -17.17 -2.53
N LEU A 229 -5.58 -17.46 -1.89
CA LEU A 229 -6.88 -17.59 -2.56
C LEU A 229 -6.85 -18.51 -3.80
N GLY A 230 -6.07 -19.61 -3.76
CA GLY A 230 -5.91 -20.53 -4.88
C GLY A 230 -5.06 -20.01 -6.05
N CYS A 231 -4.51 -18.80 -5.95
CA CYS A 231 -3.57 -18.23 -6.90
C CYS A 231 -2.14 -18.57 -6.49
N ASN A 232 -1.40 -19.31 -7.32
CA ASN A 232 0.02 -19.57 -7.11
C ASN A 232 0.85 -18.40 -7.62
N VAL A 233 1.82 -17.95 -6.83
CA VAL A 233 2.70 -16.81 -7.14
C VAL A 233 4.15 -17.19 -6.86
N SER A 234 5.05 -16.78 -7.75
CA SER A 234 6.50 -16.97 -7.62
C SER A 234 7.28 -15.66 -7.70
N SER A 235 6.57 -14.56 -7.94
CA SER A 235 7.06 -13.19 -8.08
C SER A 235 7.25 -12.50 -6.72
N GLY A 236 7.96 -11.37 -6.70
CA GLY A 236 8.06 -10.47 -5.55
C GLY A 236 6.80 -9.61 -5.35
N PHE A 237 6.10 -9.25 -6.43
CA PHE A 237 4.87 -8.45 -6.38
C PHE A 237 3.87 -8.90 -7.45
N LEU A 238 2.59 -8.94 -7.09
CA LEU A 238 1.49 -9.17 -8.04
C LEU A 238 0.32 -8.24 -7.71
N LEU A 239 -0.18 -7.53 -8.71
CA LEU A 239 -1.47 -6.84 -8.66
C LEU A 239 -2.30 -7.25 -9.89
N GLY A 240 -3.51 -7.73 -9.65
CA GLY A 240 -4.37 -8.24 -10.72
C GLY A 240 -5.85 -8.21 -10.41
N ARG A 241 -6.65 -8.48 -11.45
CA ARG A 241 -8.11 -8.55 -11.38
C ARG A 241 -8.57 -9.97 -11.13
N ILE A 242 -9.46 -10.19 -10.17
CA ILE A 242 -10.17 -11.46 -10.03
C ILE A 242 -11.34 -11.44 -11.03
N LYS A 243 -11.28 -12.33 -12.02
CA LYS A 243 -12.33 -12.51 -13.03
C LYS A 243 -13.55 -13.19 -12.41
N ARG A 244 -14.70 -13.13 -13.10
CA ARG A 244 -15.93 -13.83 -12.67
C ARG A 244 -15.75 -15.34 -12.53
N CYS A 245 -14.83 -15.94 -13.28
CA CYS A 245 -14.48 -17.37 -13.18
C CYS A 245 -13.55 -17.69 -11.99
N GLY A 246 -13.14 -16.69 -11.20
CA GLY A 246 -12.19 -16.85 -10.08
C GLY A 246 -10.72 -16.77 -10.48
N GLU A 247 -10.40 -16.80 -11.77
CA GLU A 247 -9.03 -16.65 -12.26
C GLU A 247 -8.50 -15.23 -12.01
N VAL A 248 -7.24 -15.12 -11.60
CA VAL A 248 -6.56 -13.83 -11.45
C VAL A 248 -5.91 -13.42 -12.77
N ALA A 249 -6.46 -12.40 -13.42
CA ALA A 249 -5.80 -11.72 -14.53
C ALA A 249 -4.66 -10.87 -13.97
N ARG A 250 -3.42 -11.28 -14.21
CA ARG A 250 -2.22 -10.59 -13.71
C ARG A 250 -2.01 -9.31 -14.50
N THR A 251 -2.23 -8.17 -13.86
CA THR A 251 -2.12 -6.84 -14.49
C THR A 251 -0.69 -6.34 -14.43
N LEU A 252 -0.06 -6.47 -13.26
CA LEU A 252 1.35 -6.20 -13.00
C LEU A 252 1.91 -7.34 -12.16
N GLU A 253 3.04 -7.88 -12.59
CA GLU A 253 3.79 -8.93 -11.90
C GLU A 253 5.28 -8.60 -12.02
N ILE A 254 5.95 -8.53 -10.87
CA ILE A 254 7.36 -8.11 -10.74
C ILE A 254 8.09 -9.19 -9.95
N ASP A 255 9.21 -9.67 -10.47
CA ASP A 255 10.03 -10.71 -9.83
C ASP A 255 10.80 -10.19 -8.61
#